data_AF-A0A7X2BL75-F1
#
_entry.id   AF-A0A7X2BL75-F1
#
_cell.length_a   1.000
_cell.length_b   1.000
_cell.length_c   1.000
_cell.angle_alpha   90.00
_cell.angle_beta   90.00
_cell.angle_gamma   90.00
#
_symmetry.space_group_name_H-M   'P 1'
#
loop_
_entity.id
_entity.type
_entity.pdbx_description
1 polymer ?
#
loop_
_entity_poly.entity_id
_entity_poly.type
_entity_poly.pdbx_seq_one_letter_code
_entity_poly.pdbx_strand_id
1 'polypeptide(L)'
;MLPEKLHFSPLSRRLVEASFTGGHITSDAGLLLLREVDRQHGLTRRLAKIVPDRRDPGRVQHGLQTLLAQRIYALAAGYEDLNDHDGLRHDYALQTAVNRLQPLAGKSTLGRLEQQADRETVVQAHRLLWEHFIAQHDQAPAEIVLDFDATDVPVHGDQEGRFFHGYYDHYCFLPLYVFCGRHLLVSYLRPSNIDGARHSWAILALLVKF
;
A
#
# COMPACT_ATOMS: atom_id res chain seq x y z
N MET A 1 -35.49 -7.45 -13.43
CA MET A 1 -34.33 -7.69 -14.31
C MET A 1 -33.13 -7.94 -13.42
N LEU A 2 -32.46 -9.10 -13.53
CA LEU A 2 -31.12 -9.24 -12.93
C LEU A 2 -30.19 -8.23 -13.64
N PRO A 3 -29.28 -7.55 -12.94
CA PRO A 3 -28.39 -6.58 -13.58
C PRO A 3 -27.53 -7.23 -14.66
N GLU A 4 -27.06 -6.41 -15.60
CA GLU A 4 -26.10 -6.79 -16.63
C GLU A 4 -24.83 -7.41 -16.02
N LYS A 5 -24.31 -8.45 -16.67
CA LYS A 5 -23.05 -9.08 -16.28
C LYS A 5 -21.90 -8.11 -16.51
N LEU A 6 -20.99 -8.00 -15.54
CA LEU A 6 -19.80 -7.16 -15.68
C LEU A 6 -18.59 -8.04 -16.04
N HIS A 7 -17.86 -7.65 -17.07
CA HIS A 7 -16.65 -8.35 -17.50
C HIS A 7 -15.40 -7.60 -17.06
N PHE A 8 -14.43 -8.34 -16.52
CA PHE A 8 -13.13 -7.80 -16.10
C PHE A 8 -12.00 -8.40 -16.93
N SER A 9 -10.82 -7.78 -16.87
CA SER A 9 -9.60 -8.34 -17.47
C SER A 9 -9.41 -9.80 -17.02
N PRO A 10 -9.08 -10.72 -17.93
CA PRO A 10 -9.00 -12.14 -17.63
C PRO A 10 -7.86 -12.45 -16.65
N LEU A 11 -8.00 -13.57 -15.94
CA LEU A 11 -6.92 -14.15 -15.14
C LEU A 11 -6.39 -15.39 -15.85
N SER A 12 -5.18 -15.29 -16.40
CA SER A 12 -4.62 -16.33 -17.27
C SER A 12 -5.60 -16.63 -18.41
N ARG A 13 -6.02 -17.88 -18.58
CA ARG A 13 -7.01 -18.31 -19.61
C ARG A 13 -8.45 -18.32 -19.09
N ARG A 14 -8.76 -17.67 -17.97
CA ARG A 14 -10.09 -17.65 -17.36
C ARG A 14 -10.76 -16.30 -17.54
N LEU A 15 -12.02 -16.33 -17.98
CA LEU A 15 -12.92 -15.18 -17.96
C LEU A 15 -13.24 -14.82 -16.50
N VAL A 16 -13.18 -13.52 -16.18
CA VAL A 16 -13.59 -12.98 -14.89
C VAL A 16 -14.88 -12.20 -15.12
N GLU A 17 -15.96 -12.65 -14.50
CA GLU A 17 -17.29 -12.07 -14.65
C GLU A 17 -17.93 -11.89 -13.26
N ALA A 18 -18.52 -10.72 -13.03
CA ALA A 18 -19.43 -10.53 -11.91
C ALA A 18 -20.88 -10.67 -12.39
N SER A 19 -21.66 -11.44 -11.63
CA SER A 19 -23.08 -11.66 -11.87
C SER A 19 -23.84 -11.68 -10.55
N PHE A 20 -25.15 -11.50 -10.61
CA PHE A 20 -26.04 -11.40 -9.45
C PHE A 20 -26.81 -12.71 -9.19
N THR A 21 -26.26 -13.85 -9.61
CA THR A 21 -26.93 -15.16 -9.53
C THR A 21 -26.56 -15.97 -8.27
N GLY A 22 -25.77 -15.40 -7.35
CA GLY A 22 -25.51 -16.00 -6.02
C GLY A 22 -24.47 -17.13 -5.98
N GLY A 23 -23.46 -17.11 -6.87
CA GLY A 23 -22.33 -18.05 -6.85
C GLY A 23 -21.32 -17.73 -5.74
N HIS A 24 -20.05 -17.50 -6.10
CA HIS A 24 -19.10 -16.93 -5.14
C HIS A 24 -19.42 -15.45 -4.93
N ILE A 25 -19.93 -15.11 -3.74
CA ILE A 25 -20.32 -13.75 -3.37
C ILE A 25 -19.13 -13.06 -2.71
N THR A 26 -18.92 -11.79 -3.03
CA THR A 26 -17.84 -10.96 -2.48
C THR A 26 -18.30 -9.51 -2.40
N SER A 27 -17.85 -8.79 -1.39
CA SER A 27 -18.02 -7.32 -1.26
C SER A 27 -16.84 -6.55 -1.87
N ASP A 28 -15.80 -7.27 -2.31
CA ASP A 28 -14.49 -6.70 -2.67
C ASP A 28 -14.22 -6.71 -4.17
N ALA A 29 -15.26 -6.77 -5.01
CA ALA A 29 -15.12 -6.77 -6.46
C ALA A 29 -14.38 -5.52 -7.00
N GLY A 30 -14.42 -4.41 -6.26
CA GLY A 30 -13.67 -3.18 -6.56
C GLY A 30 -12.15 -3.36 -6.59
N LEU A 31 -11.62 -4.38 -5.92
CA LEU A 31 -10.19 -4.71 -5.94
C LEU A 31 -9.69 -5.09 -7.34
N LEU A 32 -10.58 -5.55 -8.23
CA LEU A 32 -10.23 -5.80 -9.62
C LEU A 32 -9.84 -4.52 -10.37
N LEU A 33 -10.35 -3.35 -9.96
CA LEU A 33 -9.94 -2.06 -10.51
C LEU A 33 -8.56 -1.65 -10.00
N LEU A 34 -8.27 -1.86 -8.71
CA LEU A 34 -6.94 -1.64 -8.13
C LEU A 34 -5.88 -2.50 -8.81
N ARG A 35 -6.21 -3.74 -9.19
CA ARG A 35 -5.33 -4.58 -10.00
C ARG A 35 -4.96 -3.90 -11.31
N GLU A 36 -5.91 -3.29 -12.03
CA GLU A 36 -5.61 -2.66 -13.32
C GLU A 36 -4.72 -1.42 -13.14
N VAL A 37 -4.97 -0.61 -12.10
CA VAL A 37 -4.10 0.53 -11.74
C VAL A 37 -2.68 0.03 -11.43
N ASP A 38 -2.53 -0.96 -10.56
CA ASP A 38 -1.20 -1.47 -10.22
C ASP A 38 -0.52 -2.19 -11.40
N ARG A 39 -1.26 -2.77 -12.35
CA ARG A 39 -0.69 -3.30 -13.61
C ARG A 39 -0.16 -2.19 -14.50
N GLN A 40 -0.86 -1.06 -14.57
CA GLN A 40 -0.44 0.10 -15.36
C GLN A 40 0.79 0.77 -14.76
N HIS A 41 0.80 0.99 -13.44
CA HIS A 41 1.88 1.73 -12.76
C HIS A 41 3.02 0.82 -12.25
N GLY A 42 2.76 -0.47 -12.06
CA GLY A 42 3.73 -1.49 -11.65
C GLY A 42 4.29 -1.29 -10.24
N LEU A 43 3.54 -0.67 -9.33
CA LEU A 43 4.03 -0.25 -8.02
C LEU A 43 4.38 -1.43 -7.12
N THR A 44 3.50 -2.43 -6.99
CA THR A 44 3.78 -3.62 -6.16
C THR A 44 4.96 -4.43 -6.69
N ARG A 45 5.10 -4.51 -8.03
CA ARG A 45 6.22 -5.19 -8.69
C ARG A 45 7.54 -4.46 -8.43
N ARG A 46 7.56 -3.14 -8.48
CA ARG A 46 8.76 -2.34 -8.19
C ARG A 46 9.11 -2.41 -6.69
N LEU A 47 8.12 -2.33 -5.82
CA LEU A 47 8.30 -2.46 -4.37
C LEU A 47 8.84 -3.84 -3.97
N ALA A 48 8.39 -4.91 -4.63
CA ALA A 48 8.92 -6.26 -4.43
C ALA A 48 10.41 -6.43 -4.80
N LYS A 49 11.02 -5.48 -5.52
CA LYS A 49 12.47 -5.48 -5.76
C LYS A 49 13.26 -4.75 -4.68
N ILE A 50 12.57 -3.95 -3.86
CA ILE A 50 13.15 -3.11 -2.82
C ILE A 50 13.07 -3.82 -1.47
N VAL A 51 11.92 -4.43 -1.16
CA VAL A 51 11.72 -5.13 0.11
C VAL A 51 12.60 -6.38 0.15
N PRO A 52 13.46 -6.55 1.18
CA PRO A 52 14.33 -7.71 1.27
C PRO A 52 13.53 -8.98 1.55
N ASP A 53 13.69 -10.00 0.72
CA ASP A 53 13.11 -11.33 0.96
C ASP A 53 14.13 -12.26 1.63
N ARG A 54 14.07 -12.37 2.95
CA ARG A 54 15.01 -13.20 3.72
C ARG A 54 14.57 -14.67 3.85
N ARG A 55 13.48 -15.05 3.18
CA ARG A 55 12.91 -16.40 3.26
C ARG A 55 13.73 -17.37 2.39
N ASP A 56 13.78 -18.64 2.80
CA ASP A 56 14.34 -19.71 1.97
C ASP A 56 13.52 -19.85 0.67
N PRO A 57 14.12 -19.61 -0.51
CA PRO A 57 13.41 -19.65 -1.80
C PRO A 57 12.71 -20.99 -2.07
N GLY A 58 13.27 -22.11 -1.59
CA GLY A 58 12.69 -23.44 -1.77
C GLY A 58 11.42 -23.68 -0.95
N ARG A 59 11.12 -22.79 0.01
CA ARG A 59 9.94 -22.86 0.90
C ARG A 59 8.93 -21.75 0.63
N VAL A 60 9.17 -20.90 -0.37
CA VAL A 60 8.26 -19.79 -0.72
C VAL A 60 7.06 -20.31 -1.50
N GLN A 61 5.88 -20.23 -0.89
CA GLN A 61 4.60 -20.52 -1.56
C GLN A 61 4.00 -19.27 -2.23
N HIS A 62 4.22 -18.09 -1.62
CA HIS A 62 3.70 -16.81 -2.08
C HIS A 62 4.87 -15.86 -2.35
N GLY A 63 5.05 -15.50 -3.62
CA GLY A 63 6.06 -14.53 -4.03
C GLY A 63 5.84 -13.16 -3.39
N LEU A 64 6.91 -12.40 -3.22
CA LEU A 64 6.88 -11.14 -2.48
C LEU A 64 5.91 -10.12 -3.09
N GLN A 65 5.87 -10.01 -4.41
CA GLN A 65 4.90 -9.15 -5.11
C GLN A 65 3.45 -9.52 -4.75
N THR A 66 3.11 -10.81 -4.70
CA THR A 66 1.76 -11.27 -4.34
C THR A 66 1.42 -10.90 -2.90
N LEU A 67 2.37 -11.05 -1.98
CA LEU A 67 2.17 -10.67 -0.57
C LEU A 67 1.95 -9.16 -0.41
N LEU A 68 2.78 -8.35 -1.08
CA LEU A 68 2.65 -6.89 -1.08
C LEU A 68 1.33 -6.44 -1.70
N ALA A 69 0.97 -6.97 -2.87
CA ALA A 69 -0.30 -6.66 -3.53
C ALA A 69 -1.49 -7.06 -2.66
N GLN A 70 -1.48 -8.27 -2.07
CA GLN A 70 -2.53 -8.73 -1.16
C GLN A 70 -2.69 -7.77 0.01
N ARG A 71 -1.59 -7.33 0.62
CA ARG A 71 -1.66 -6.45 1.78
C ARG A 71 -2.11 -5.05 1.41
N ILE A 72 -1.53 -4.44 0.38
CA ILE A 72 -1.88 -3.09 -0.05
C ILE A 72 -3.34 -3.02 -0.52
N TYR A 73 -3.82 -4.03 -1.24
CA TYR A 73 -5.20 -4.06 -1.72
C TYR A 73 -6.19 -4.24 -0.56
N ALA A 74 -5.85 -5.10 0.41
CA ALA A 74 -6.66 -5.26 1.62
C ALA A 74 -6.75 -3.97 2.42
N LEU A 75 -5.63 -3.24 2.60
CA LEU A 75 -5.63 -1.91 3.22
C LEU A 75 -6.54 -0.93 2.48
N ALA A 76 -6.48 -0.91 1.14
CA ALA A 76 -7.34 -0.04 0.33
C ALA A 76 -8.84 -0.41 0.42
N ALA A 77 -9.16 -1.67 0.75
CA ALA A 77 -10.53 -2.12 1.02
C ALA A 77 -10.97 -1.94 2.49
N GLY A 78 -10.12 -1.38 3.35
CA GLY A 78 -10.42 -1.11 4.76
C GLY A 78 -10.08 -2.26 5.72
N TYR A 79 -9.36 -3.28 5.25
CA TYR A 79 -8.86 -4.38 6.09
C TYR A 79 -7.51 -4.02 6.69
N GLU A 80 -7.55 -3.12 7.68
CA GLU A 80 -6.37 -2.58 8.34
C GLU A 80 -5.72 -3.60 9.28
N ASP A 81 -6.52 -4.41 9.97
CA ASP A 81 -5.99 -5.47 10.80
C ASP A 81 -5.67 -6.72 9.97
N LEU A 82 -4.68 -7.51 10.42
CA LEU A 82 -4.29 -8.71 9.70
C LEU A 82 -5.25 -9.89 9.95
N ASN A 83 -6.23 -9.76 10.85
CA ASN A 83 -7.04 -10.90 11.31
C ASN A 83 -7.97 -11.42 10.22
N ASP A 84 -8.53 -10.51 9.41
CA ASP A 84 -9.43 -10.85 8.31
C ASP A 84 -8.74 -11.71 7.23
N HIS A 85 -7.41 -11.70 7.16
CA HIS A 85 -6.66 -12.44 6.15
C HIS A 85 -6.78 -13.97 6.26
N ASP A 86 -7.26 -14.52 7.39
CA ASP A 86 -7.59 -15.94 7.48
C ASP A 86 -8.85 -16.28 6.65
N GLY A 87 -9.80 -15.34 6.53
CA GLY A 87 -10.98 -15.44 5.66
C GLY A 87 -10.69 -14.95 4.25
N LEU A 88 -10.17 -13.73 4.11
CA LEU A 88 -9.91 -13.06 2.81
C LEU A 88 -9.00 -13.86 1.90
N ARG A 89 -8.11 -14.71 2.44
CA ARG A 89 -7.26 -15.57 1.61
C ARG A 89 -8.06 -16.53 0.71
N HIS A 90 -9.32 -16.81 1.06
CA HIS A 90 -10.23 -17.65 0.30
C HIS A 90 -11.16 -16.87 -0.62
N ASP A 91 -11.20 -15.53 -0.53
CA ASP A 91 -12.01 -14.69 -1.40
C ASP A 91 -11.49 -14.71 -2.84
N TYR A 92 -12.39 -15.00 -3.80
CA TYR A 92 -12.03 -15.12 -5.20
C TYR A 92 -11.75 -13.76 -5.86
N ALA A 93 -12.34 -12.66 -5.41
CA ALA A 93 -12.04 -11.34 -5.95
C ALA A 93 -10.63 -10.90 -5.56
N LEU A 94 -10.24 -11.04 -4.29
CA LEU A 94 -8.89 -10.73 -3.83
C LEU A 94 -7.86 -11.67 -4.46
N GLN A 95 -8.12 -12.98 -4.53
CA GLN A 95 -7.26 -13.92 -5.26
C GLN A 95 -7.06 -13.48 -6.71
N THR A 96 -8.14 -13.11 -7.38
CA THR A 96 -8.10 -12.66 -8.77
C THR A 96 -7.40 -11.32 -8.94
N ALA A 97 -7.58 -10.39 -8.00
CA ALA A 97 -6.93 -9.09 -7.97
C ALA A 97 -5.40 -9.24 -7.86
N VAL A 98 -4.91 -10.21 -7.09
CA VAL A 98 -3.45 -10.46 -6.95
C VAL A 98 -2.91 -11.52 -7.91
N ASN A 99 -3.68 -11.86 -8.95
CA ASN A 99 -3.33 -12.84 -9.99
C ASN A 99 -3.03 -14.26 -9.48
N ARG A 100 -3.86 -14.76 -8.56
CA ARG A 100 -3.76 -16.10 -7.99
C ARG A 100 -5.04 -16.91 -8.20
N LEU A 101 -4.87 -18.22 -8.33
CA LEU A 101 -5.95 -19.22 -8.42
C LEU A 101 -5.99 -20.15 -7.19
N GLN A 102 -5.15 -19.87 -6.21
CA GLN A 102 -4.97 -20.65 -5.00
C GLN A 102 -5.16 -19.72 -3.80
N PRO A 103 -5.53 -20.27 -2.63
CA PRO A 103 -5.64 -19.49 -1.41
C PRO A 103 -4.40 -18.63 -1.17
N LEU A 104 -4.62 -17.40 -0.71
CA LEU A 104 -3.54 -16.45 -0.44
C LEU A 104 -2.86 -16.73 0.90
N ALA A 105 -1.92 -15.86 1.28
CA ALA A 105 -1.27 -15.94 2.57
C ALA A 105 -2.26 -15.58 3.69
N GLY A 106 -2.19 -16.31 4.81
CA GLY A 106 -2.89 -15.96 6.03
C GLY A 106 -2.13 -14.93 6.86
N LYS A 107 -2.74 -14.52 7.98
CA LYS A 107 -2.28 -13.39 8.81
C LYS A 107 -0.83 -13.47 9.25
N SER A 108 -0.35 -14.64 9.69
CA SER A 108 1.00 -14.79 10.23
C SER A 108 2.09 -14.58 9.18
N THR A 109 1.83 -14.93 7.92
CA THR A 109 2.79 -14.73 6.83
C THR A 109 2.88 -13.26 6.45
N LEU A 110 1.75 -12.55 6.44
CA LEU A 110 1.70 -11.10 6.16
C LEU A 110 2.27 -10.27 7.33
N GLY A 111 2.00 -10.65 8.58
CA GLY A 111 2.61 -9.97 9.73
C GLY A 111 4.13 -10.09 9.72
N ARG A 112 4.67 -11.26 9.37
CA ARG A 112 6.13 -11.40 9.18
C ARG A 112 6.67 -10.64 7.97
N LEU A 113 5.84 -10.35 6.95
CA LEU A 113 6.23 -9.51 5.83
C LEU A 113 6.39 -8.05 6.30
N GLU A 114 5.42 -7.51 7.03
CA GLU A 114 5.47 -6.13 7.52
C GLU A 114 6.69 -5.87 8.40
N GLN A 115 7.09 -6.85 9.21
CA GLN A 115 8.28 -6.78 10.06
C GLN A 115 9.62 -6.90 9.32
N GLN A 116 9.64 -7.16 7.99
CA GLN A 116 10.88 -7.24 7.22
C GLN A 116 11.37 -5.88 6.69
N ALA A 117 10.49 -4.89 6.63
CA ALA A 117 10.87 -3.55 6.18
C ALA A 117 11.75 -2.86 7.23
N ASP A 118 12.91 -2.39 6.78
CA ASP A 118 13.81 -1.57 7.57
C ASP A 118 13.83 -0.12 7.06
N ARG A 119 14.63 0.72 7.73
CA ARG A 119 14.77 2.12 7.35
C ARG A 119 15.21 2.31 5.90
N GLU A 120 16.11 1.46 5.41
CA GLU A 120 16.58 1.55 4.02
C GLU A 120 15.46 1.20 3.04
N THR A 121 14.71 0.14 3.32
CA THR A 121 13.52 -0.25 2.56
C THR A 121 12.52 0.90 2.45
N VAL A 122 12.26 1.62 3.55
CA VAL A 122 11.36 2.77 3.57
C VAL A 122 11.88 3.91 2.71
N VAL A 123 13.17 4.28 2.84
CA VAL A 123 13.78 5.34 2.01
C VAL A 123 13.71 5.00 0.52
N GLN A 124 13.99 3.75 0.17
CA GLN A 124 13.90 3.28 -1.22
C GLN A 124 12.44 3.25 -1.72
N ALA A 125 11.46 2.96 -0.84
CA ALA A 125 10.04 3.07 -1.19
C ALA A 125 9.62 4.52 -1.46
N HIS A 126 10.14 5.51 -0.72
CA HIS A 126 9.93 6.93 -1.04
C HIS A 126 10.62 7.32 -2.36
N ARG A 127 11.85 6.85 -2.61
CA ARG A 127 12.52 7.03 -3.91
C ARG A 127 11.68 6.45 -5.05
N LEU A 128 11.07 5.28 -4.85
CA LEU A 128 10.16 4.67 -5.82
C LEU A 128 8.98 5.59 -6.17
N LEU A 129 8.35 6.22 -5.17
CA LEU A 129 7.25 7.17 -5.39
C LEU A 129 7.72 8.43 -6.14
N TRP A 130 8.89 8.95 -5.78
CA TRP A 130 9.50 10.09 -6.46
C TRP A 130 9.83 9.80 -7.94
N GLU A 131 10.51 8.69 -8.21
CA GLU A 131 10.78 8.23 -9.58
C GLU A 131 9.50 7.96 -10.36
N HIS A 132 8.48 7.41 -9.69
CA HIS A 132 7.18 7.21 -10.30
C HIS A 132 6.55 8.54 -10.73
N PHE A 133 6.56 9.54 -9.84
CA PHE A 133 6.09 10.90 -10.14
C PHE A 133 6.82 11.53 -11.33
N ILE A 134 8.15 11.44 -11.37
CA ILE A 134 8.95 11.93 -12.51
C ILE A 134 8.52 11.22 -13.80
N ALA A 135 8.37 9.90 -13.77
CA ALA A 135 7.97 9.11 -14.93
C ALA A 135 6.52 9.35 -15.39
N GLN A 136 5.69 10.08 -14.63
CA GLN A 136 4.37 10.54 -15.07
C GLN A 136 4.41 11.84 -15.87
N HIS A 137 5.59 12.47 -16.03
CA HIS A 137 5.77 13.69 -16.80
C HIS A 137 6.57 13.40 -18.07
N ASP A 138 5.99 13.70 -19.23
CA ASP A 138 6.68 13.55 -20.52
C ASP A 138 7.87 14.51 -20.66
N GLN A 139 7.79 15.67 -20.01
CA GLN A 139 8.85 16.69 -19.95
C GLN A 139 8.94 17.27 -18.55
N ALA A 140 10.14 17.69 -18.15
CA ALA A 140 10.35 18.34 -16.86
C ALA A 140 9.56 19.65 -16.77
N PRO A 141 8.70 19.82 -15.76
CA PRO A 141 7.99 21.09 -15.55
C PRO A 141 8.99 22.17 -15.11
N ALA A 142 8.67 23.43 -15.43
CA ALA A 142 9.50 24.57 -15.02
C ALA A 142 9.50 24.79 -13.50
N GLU A 143 8.40 24.43 -12.84
CA GLU A 143 8.20 24.55 -11.40
C GLU A 143 7.34 23.39 -10.91
N ILE A 144 7.60 22.96 -9.67
CA ILE A 144 6.70 22.09 -8.91
C ILE A 144 6.48 22.72 -7.53
N VAL A 145 5.30 22.49 -6.96
CA VAL A 145 4.97 22.91 -5.60
C VAL A 145 4.92 21.67 -4.72
N LEU A 146 5.67 21.71 -3.61
CA LEU A 146 5.73 20.64 -2.63
C LEU A 146 5.03 21.08 -1.34
N ASP A 147 3.94 20.41 -1.01
CA ASP A 147 3.19 20.64 0.22
C ASP A 147 3.74 19.71 1.31
N PHE A 148 4.19 20.30 2.42
CA PHE A 148 4.74 19.58 3.58
C PHE A 148 3.75 19.67 4.74
N ASP A 149 3.00 18.59 4.96
CA ASP A 149 1.90 18.58 5.90
C ASP A 149 2.12 17.57 7.03
N ALA A 150 1.98 18.05 8.25
CA ALA A 150 1.95 17.21 9.43
C ALA A 150 0.50 17.05 9.89
N THR A 151 0.04 15.81 10.05
CA THR A 151 -1.29 15.51 10.59
C THR A 151 -1.20 14.36 11.57
N ASP A 152 -2.10 14.33 12.53
CA ASP A 152 -2.20 13.27 13.53
C ASP A 152 -2.62 11.94 12.90
N VAL A 153 -2.04 10.87 13.43
CA VAL A 153 -2.57 9.51 13.29
C VAL A 153 -2.86 9.00 14.69
N PRO A 154 -4.14 8.85 15.07
CA PRO A 154 -4.52 8.34 16.38
C PRO A 154 -3.87 6.97 16.66
N VAL A 155 -3.41 6.76 17.89
CA VAL A 155 -2.87 5.46 18.30
C VAL A 155 -3.86 4.69 19.16
N HIS A 156 -3.78 3.36 19.06
CA HIS A 156 -4.52 2.44 19.93
C HIS A 156 -3.56 1.77 20.91
N GLY A 157 -3.90 1.77 22.19
CA GLY A 157 -3.09 1.15 23.25
C GLY A 157 -1.74 1.84 23.47
N ASP A 158 -0.75 1.05 23.89
CA ASP A 158 0.57 1.52 24.32
C ASP A 158 1.66 1.38 23.25
N GLN A 159 1.36 1.78 22.01
CA GLN A 159 2.33 1.71 20.90
C GLN A 159 3.61 2.52 21.20
N GLU A 160 4.75 1.97 20.81
CA GLU A 160 6.05 2.60 21.00
C GLU A 160 6.13 3.95 20.27
N GLY A 161 6.65 4.98 20.94
CA GLY A 161 6.79 6.31 20.37
C GLY A 161 5.50 7.13 20.33
N ARG A 162 4.38 6.63 20.88
CA ARG A 162 3.16 7.42 21.07
C ARG A 162 3.41 8.63 21.98
N PHE A 163 2.74 9.74 21.73
CA PHE A 163 2.76 10.89 22.64
C PHE A 163 1.42 11.64 22.60
N PHE A 164 1.08 12.30 23.71
CA PHE A 164 -0.14 13.11 23.80
C PHE A 164 0.08 14.47 23.14
N HIS A 165 -0.73 14.81 22.14
CA HIS A 165 -0.58 16.06 21.41
C HIS A 165 -1.68 17.06 21.77
N GLY A 166 -1.33 18.15 22.47
CA GLY A 166 -2.30 19.09 23.03
C GLY A 166 -3.23 19.78 22.01
N TYR A 167 -2.79 20.00 20.76
CA TYR A 167 -3.66 20.56 19.72
C TYR A 167 -4.74 19.56 19.24
N TYR A 168 -4.41 18.27 19.15
CA TYR A 168 -5.32 17.23 18.67
C TYR A 168 -6.09 16.57 19.82
N ASP A 169 -5.69 16.82 21.07
CA ASP A 169 -6.31 16.33 22.30
C ASP A 169 -6.41 14.79 22.41
N HIS A 170 -5.42 14.08 21.87
CA HIS A 170 -5.31 12.63 22.03
C HIS A 170 -3.87 12.14 21.84
N TYR A 171 -3.65 10.84 22.05
CA TYR A 171 -2.37 10.19 21.76
C TYR A 171 -2.28 9.83 20.29
N CYS A 172 -1.25 10.34 19.61
CA CYS A 172 -1.07 10.13 18.19
C CYS A 172 0.41 10.03 17.80
N PHE A 173 0.64 9.60 16.57
CA PHE A 173 1.84 9.94 15.81
C PHE A 173 1.60 11.22 15.00
N LEU A 174 2.67 11.88 14.56
CA LEU A 174 2.61 13.06 13.72
C LEU A 174 3.42 12.84 12.42
N PRO A 175 2.96 11.96 11.51
CA PRO A 175 3.62 11.77 10.22
C PRO A 175 3.78 13.08 9.46
N LEU A 176 4.88 13.20 8.72
CA LEU A 176 5.10 14.25 7.73
C LEU A 176 4.81 13.67 6.36
N TYR A 177 3.81 14.24 5.68
CA TYR A 177 3.49 13.92 4.30
C TYR A 177 4.09 14.98 3.38
N VAL A 178 4.53 14.55 2.20
CA VAL A 178 4.95 15.44 1.13
C VAL A 178 4.15 15.13 -0.12
N PHE A 179 3.45 16.13 -0.63
CA PHE A 179 2.66 16.02 -1.85
C PHE A 179 3.17 16.94 -2.95
N CYS A 180 2.93 16.54 -4.19
CA CYS A 180 2.96 17.44 -5.35
C CYS A 180 1.61 17.32 -6.08
N GLY A 181 0.68 18.21 -5.76
CA GLY A 181 -0.72 18.07 -6.19
C GLY A 181 -1.31 16.75 -5.72
N ARG A 182 -1.73 15.89 -6.66
CA ARG A 182 -2.32 14.57 -6.34
C ARG A 182 -1.32 13.48 -5.95
N HIS A 183 -0.01 13.74 -6.07
CA HIS A 183 1.01 12.72 -5.91
C HIS A 183 1.54 12.71 -4.47
N LEU A 184 1.33 11.62 -3.74
CA LEU A 184 2.01 11.36 -2.48
C LEU A 184 3.46 10.93 -2.77
N LEU A 185 4.42 11.71 -2.27
CA LEU A 185 5.84 11.48 -2.50
C LEU A 185 6.53 10.91 -1.27
N VAL A 186 6.15 11.39 -0.08
CA VAL A 186 6.71 10.93 1.20
C VAL A 186 5.59 10.76 2.22
N SER A 187 5.66 9.68 2.99
CA SER A 187 4.92 9.48 4.23
C SER A 187 5.93 9.03 5.29
N TYR A 188 6.31 9.95 6.18
CA TYR A 188 7.33 9.72 7.18
C TYR A 188 6.73 9.74 8.58
N LEU A 189 6.55 8.57 9.18
CA LEU A 189 6.02 8.41 10.53
C LEU A 189 6.99 8.96 11.58
N ARG A 190 6.47 9.74 12.53
CA ARG A 190 7.23 10.36 13.63
C ARG A 190 6.40 10.37 14.91
N PRO A 191 7.03 10.35 16.10
CA PRO A 191 6.36 10.73 17.35
C PRO A 191 5.74 12.13 17.24
N SER A 192 4.70 12.39 18.04
CA SER A 192 3.98 13.67 18.04
C SER A 192 4.58 14.71 19.01
N ASN A 193 5.62 14.39 19.78
CA ASN A 193 6.28 15.33 20.71
C ASN A 193 7.27 16.30 20.05
N ILE A 194 7.02 16.69 18.80
CA ILE A 194 7.93 17.49 17.98
C ILE A 194 7.17 18.59 17.24
N ASP A 195 7.89 19.60 16.79
CA ASP A 195 7.35 20.60 15.87
C ASP A 195 6.90 19.95 14.55
N GLY A 196 5.74 20.36 14.02
CA GLY A 196 5.16 19.80 12.80
C GLY A 196 6.09 19.88 11.60
N ALA A 197 6.83 20.99 11.47
CA ALA A 197 7.77 21.22 10.36
C ALA A 197 9.13 20.53 10.55
N ARG A 198 9.36 19.85 11.69
CA ARG A 198 10.62 19.16 11.95
C ARG A 198 10.95 18.15 10.85
N HIS A 199 12.18 18.14 10.36
CA HIS A 199 12.67 17.29 9.25
C HIS A 199 12.21 17.71 7.83
N SER A 200 11.41 18.76 7.63
CA SER A 200 11.02 19.21 6.28
C SER A 200 12.24 19.51 5.40
N TRP A 201 13.22 20.25 5.92
CA TRP A 201 14.48 20.49 5.21
C TRP A 201 15.26 19.21 4.87
N ALA A 202 15.32 18.26 5.82
CA ALA A 202 16.05 17.02 5.61
C ALA A 202 15.41 16.15 4.52
N ILE A 203 14.07 16.10 4.49
CA ILE A 203 13.32 15.39 3.44
C ILE A 203 13.47 16.11 2.10
N LEU A 204 13.36 17.44 2.06
CA LEU A 204 13.59 18.20 0.83
C LEU A 204 15.00 17.94 0.27
N ALA A 205 16.02 18.02 1.13
CA ALA A 205 17.39 17.74 0.74
C ALA A 205 17.62 16.29 0.28
N LEU A 206 16.79 15.33 0.74
CA LEU A 206 16.81 13.95 0.27
C LEU A 206 16.16 13.81 -1.10
N LEU A 207 14.97 14.41 -1.31
CA LEU A 207 14.23 14.35 -2.57
C LEU A 207 15.01 14.98 -3.74
N VAL A 208 15.70 16.09 -3.49
CA VAL A 208 16.54 16.75 -4.52
C VAL A 208 17.78 15.93 -4.89
N LYS A 209 18.16 14.94 -4.08
CA LYS A 209 19.29 14.02 -4.33
C LYS A 209 18.86 12.67 -4.91
N PHE A 210 17.56 12.39 -4.94
CA PHE A 210 17.05 11.17 -5.55
C PHE A 210 17.23 11.21 -7.05
#